data_AF-A0A842VW18-F1
#
_entry.id   AF-A0A842VW18-F1
#
_cell.length_a   1.000
_cell.length_b   1.000
_cell.length_c   1.000
_cell.angle_alpha   90.00
_cell.angle_beta   90.00
_cell.angle_gamma   90.00
#
_symmetry.space_group_name_H-M   'P 1'
#
loop_
_entity.id
_entity.type
_entity.pdbx_description
1 polymer ?
#
loop_
_entity_poly.entity_id
_entity_poly.type
_entity_poly.pdbx_seq_one_letter_code
_entity_poly.pdbx_strand_id
1 'polypeptide(L)'
;MLNKDRIGVLIGKNGETKELLETLTRTKIVIDSDTGEYTIMAVTEEDKLEGSTGKRNKIIESLQDSYKEEISLELNTEDPAFSVWITKKIIRAINMGFKPEKAVKLLDQNYILDVTNLESVIGHSEKKLRRIKGRIIGEKGKMRMSIEKFTNTHLSIYRNLIGIIGDYNSMKIAKKAVNMILDGLPHRVVYNFIQKKYREQKEKEFRETWKPTFD
;
A
#
# COMPACT_ATOMS: atom_id res chain seq x y z
N MET A 1 -15.95 6.66 5.99
CA MET A 1 -15.78 8.06 5.60
C MET A 1 -14.34 8.34 5.19
N LEU A 2 -14.14 9.10 4.12
CA LEU A 2 -12.86 9.59 3.63
C LEU A 2 -12.52 10.93 4.30
N ASN A 3 -11.23 11.19 4.48
CA ASN A 3 -10.75 12.51 4.83
C ASN A 3 -11.00 13.46 3.65
N LYS A 4 -11.47 14.69 3.91
CA LYS A 4 -11.83 15.66 2.86
C LYS A 4 -10.73 15.90 1.83
N ASP A 5 -9.49 16.02 2.29
CA ASP A 5 -8.31 16.22 1.44
C ASP A 5 -7.88 14.96 0.64
N ARG A 6 -8.54 13.82 0.87
CA ARG A 6 -8.32 12.55 0.16
C ARG A 6 -9.41 12.21 -0.84
N ILE A 7 -10.57 12.88 -0.78
CA ILE A 7 -11.66 12.69 -1.73
C ILE A 7 -11.15 12.93 -3.16
N GLY A 8 -10.52 14.08 -3.41
CA GLY A 8 -9.98 14.41 -4.73
C GLY A 8 -8.91 13.43 -5.23
N VAL A 9 -8.13 12.82 -4.32
CA VAL A 9 -7.13 11.81 -4.67
C VAL A 9 -7.78 10.48 -5.04
N LEU A 10 -8.85 10.08 -4.36
CA LEU A 10 -9.58 8.87 -4.69
C LEU A 10 -10.35 9.00 -6.02
N ILE A 11 -10.91 10.18 -6.29
CA ILE A 11 -11.57 10.45 -7.57
C ILE A 11 -10.53 10.53 -8.68
N GLY A 12 -9.44 11.28 -8.48
CA GLY A 12 -8.41 11.53 -9.50
C GLY A 12 -8.84 12.56 -10.53
N LYS A 13 -7.93 12.96 -11.43
CA LYS A 13 -8.27 13.92 -12.49
C LYS A 13 -9.32 13.30 -13.41
N ASN A 14 -10.44 13.99 -13.63
CA ASN A 14 -11.56 13.50 -14.44
C ASN A 14 -12.12 12.12 -14.01
N GLY A 15 -11.87 11.69 -12.76
CA GLY A 15 -12.33 10.37 -12.29
C GLY A 15 -11.38 9.21 -12.59
N GLU A 16 -10.18 9.45 -13.13
CA GLU A 16 -9.25 8.41 -13.60
C GLU A 16 -8.89 7.38 -12.51
N THR A 17 -8.74 7.81 -11.26
CA THR A 17 -8.35 6.93 -10.16
C THR A 17 -9.52 6.06 -9.75
N LYS A 18 -10.71 6.67 -9.61
CA LYS A 18 -11.94 5.93 -9.33
C LYS A 18 -12.19 4.87 -10.41
N GLU A 19 -12.11 5.26 -11.68
CA GLU A 19 -12.33 4.36 -12.81
C GLU A 19 -11.33 3.19 -12.84
N LEU A 20 -10.05 3.46 -12.57
CA LEU A 20 -9.03 2.44 -12.43
C LEU A 20 -9.39 1.43 -11.33
N LEU A 21 -9.76 1.92 -10.14
CA LEU A 21 -10.09 1.06 -9.00
C LEU A 21 -11.34 0.23 -9.25
N GLU A 22 -12.40 0.83 -9.78
CA GLU A 22 -13.63 0.13 -10.18
C GLU A 22 -13.31 -1.00 -11.17
N THR A 23 -12.46 -0.73 -12.16
CA THR A 23 -12.08 -1.71 -13.19
C THR A 23 -11.25 -2.86 -12.63
N LEU A 24 -10.24 -2.57 -11.80
CA LEU A 24 -9.37 -3.59 -11.22
C LEU A 24 -10.10 -4.49 -10.24
N THR A 25 -11.01 -3.91 -9.45
CA THR A 25 -11.71 -4.62 -8.38
C THR A 25 -13.07 -5.18 -8.77
N ARG A 26 -13.58 -4.87 -9.97
CA ARG A 26 -14.96 -5.21 -10.41
C ARG A 26 -16.02 -4.67 -9.44
N THR A 27 -15.86 -3.41 -9.03
CA THR A 27 -16.80 -2.74 -8.14
C THR A 27 -17.25 -1.41 -8.72
N LYS A 28 -18.34 -0.86 -8.19
CA LYS A 28 -18.77 0.52 -8.38
C LYS A 28 -18.60 1.28 -7.07
N ILE A 29 -18.02 2.47 -7.15
CA ILE A 29 -17.70 3.31 -6.01
C ILE A 29 -18.49 4.61 -6.12
N VAL A 30 -19.48 4.80 -5.24
CA VAL A 30 -20.21 6.07 -5.12
C VAL A 30 -19.57 6.86 -3.99
N ILE A 31 -19.25 8.13 -4.23
CA ILE A 31 -18.58 9.00 -3.26
C ILE A 31 -19.37 10.30 -3.20
N ASP A 32 -19.79 10.69 -2.00
CA ASP A 32 -20.26 12.04 -1.71
C ASP A 32 -19.04 12.95 -1.54
N SER A 33 -18.92 13.94 -2.42
CA SER A 33 -17.77 14.84 -2.45
C SER A 33 -17.75 15.86 -1.30
N ASP A 34 -18.89 16.11 -0.66
CA ASP A 34 -19.04 17.10 0.41
C ASP A 34 -18.77 16.47 1.78
N THR A 35 -19.29 15.25 1.99
CA THR A 35 -19.18 14.51 3.26
C THR A 35 -17.98 13.55 3.29
N GLY A 36 -17.57 13.03 2.13
CA GLY A 36 -16.59 11.94 2.05
C GLY A 36 -17.18 10.57 2.41
N GLU A 37 -18.50 10.45 2.53
CA GLU A 37 -19.15 9.14 2.58
C GLU A 37 -18.98 8.42 1.25
N TYR A 38 -18.84 7.10 1.32
CA TYR A 38 -18.69 6.28 0.13
C TYR A 38 -19.34 4.93 0.30
N THR A 39 -19.87 4.42 -0.81
CA THR A 39 -20.50 3.11 -0.92
C THR A 39 -19.79 2.31 -2.01
N ILE A 40 -19.55 1.04 -1.74
CA ILE A 40 -18.95 0.10 -2.68
C ILE A 40 -20.01 -0.95 -3.01
N MET A 41 -20.27 -1.14 -4.29
CA MET A 41 -21.17 -2.18 -4.81
C MET A 41 -20.35 -3.13 -5.67
N ALA A 42 -20.53 -4.43 -5.47
CA ALA A 42 -19.97 -5.41 -6.41
C ALA A 42 -20.75 -5.34 -7.73
N VAL A 43 -20.04 -5.54 -8.84
CA VAL A 43 -20.66 -5.69 -10.16
C VAL A 43 -20.95 -7.17 -10.38
N THR A 44 -22.20 -7.51 -10.69
CA THR A 44 -22.64 -8.90 -10.89
C THR A 44 -22.57 -9.30 -12.37
N GLU A 45 -22.73 -10.60 -12.66
CA GLU A 45 -22.82 -11.13 -14.04
C GLU A 45 -23.93 -10.45 -14.86
N GLU A 46 -25.03 -10.05 -14.22
CA GLU A 46 -26.19 -9.41 -14.87
C GLU A 46 -25.87 -7.97 -15.35
N ASP A 47 -24.89 -7.32 -14.72
CA ASP A 47 -24.41 -5.98 -15.09
C ASP A 47 -23.41 -5.99 -16.26
N LYS A 48 -23.01 -7.18 -16.77
CA LYS A 48 -21.95 -7.35 -17.78
C LYS A 48 -22.34 -7.04 -19.23
N LEU A 49 -23.54 -6.53 -19.49
CA LEU A 49 -23.88 -6.07 -20.84
C LEU A 49 -23.14 -4.75 -21.13
N GLU A 50 -22.14 -4.89 -22.02
CA GLU A 50 -21.30 -3.87 -22.70
C GLU A 50 -19.86 -3.65 -22.19
N GLY A 51 -18.89 -4.08 -23.02
CA GLY A 51 -17.57 -3.43 -23.21
C GLY A 51 -16.47 -3.55 -22.13
N SER A 52 -16.76 -4.05 -20.93
CA SER A 52 -15.87 -3.88 -19.77
C SER A 52 -14.62 -4.78 -19.75
N THR A 53 -14.67 -5.99 -20.33
CA THR A 53 -13.55 -6.96 -20.28
C THR A 53 -12.34 -6.51 -21.11
N GLY A 54 -12.56 -5.96 -22.31
CA GLY A 54 -11.48 -5.47 -23.17
C GLY A 54 -10.76 -4.25 -22.59
N LYS A 55 -11.50 -3.38 -21.89
CA LYS A 55 -10.94 -2.20 -21.19
C LYS A 55 -10.05 -2.60 -20.01
N ARG A 56 -10.46 -3.61 -19.25
CA ARG A 56 -9.68 -4.17 -18.13
C ARG A 56 -8.34 -4.75 -18.60
N ASN A 57 -8.37 -5.59 -19.64
CA ASN A 57 -7.13 -6.19 -20.17
C ASN A 57 -6.17 -5.12 -20.72
N LYS A 58 -6.69 -4.12 -21.42
CA LYS A 58 -5.89 -2.99 -21.92
C LYS A 58 -5.24 -2.16 -20.80
N ILE A 59 -5.92 -1.99 -19.66
CA ILE A 59 -5.36 -1.29 -18.49
C ILE A 59 -4.26 -2.12 -17.84
N ILE A 60 -4.47 -3.42 -17.63
CA ILE A 60 -3.45 -4.33 -17.10
C ILE A 60 -2.22 -4.34 -18.03
N GLU A 61 -2.42 -4.35 -19.35
CA GLU A 61 -1.36 -4.26 -20.35
C GLU A 61 -0.59 -2.92 -20.31
N SER A 62 -1.22 -1.84 -19.84
CA SER A 62 -0.60 -0.50 -19.70
C SER A 62 0.14 -0.29 -18.38
N LEU A 63 -0.03 -1.18 -17.38
CA LEU A 63 0.71 -1.12 -16.12
C LEU A 63 2.18 -1.54 -16.32
N GLN A 64 3.06 -1.08 -15.44
CA GLN A 64 4.48 -1.45 -15.48
C GLN A 64 4.65 -2.97 -15.39
N ASP A 65 5.64 -3.52 -16.09
CA ASP A 65 5.80 -4.97 -16.25
C ASP A 65 5.95 -5.73 -14.92
N SER A 66 6.53 -5.11 -13.89
CA SER A 66 6.62 -5.70 -12.54
C SER A 66 5.28 -5.89 -11.84
N TYR A 67 4.22 -5.22 -12.31
CA TYR A 67 2.86 -5.38 -11.81
C TYR A 67 2.04 -6.34 -12.67
N LYS A 68 2.47 -6.65 -13.90
CA LYS A 68 1.71 -7.50 -14.84
C LYS A 68 1.66 -8.97 -14.40
N GLU A 69 2.81 -9.54 -14.02
CA GLU A 69 2.89 -10.93 -13.54
C GLU A 69 2.19 -11.13 -12.19
N GLU A 70 2.28 -10.14 -11.30
CA GLU A 70 1.70 -10.20 -9.95
C GLU A 70 0.16 -10.06 -9.97
N ILE A 71 -0.39 -9.27 -10.90
CA ILE A 71 -1.84 -9.03 -11.05
C ILE A 71 -2.54 -10.17 -11.84
N SER A 72 -1.83 -10.83 -12.77
CA SER A 72 -2.42 -11.87 -13.63
C SER A 72 -2.64 -13.21 -12.92
N LEU A 73 -1.92 -13.49 -11.82
CA LEU A 73 -1.88 -14.80 -11.18
C LEU A 73 -2.96 -15.04 -10.10
N GLU A 74 -3.62 -14.01 -9.53
CA GLU A 74 -4.46 -14.20 -8.33
C GLU A 74 -5.80 -13.44 -8.25
N LEU A 75 -6.26 -12.75 -9.31
CA LEU A 75 -7.57 -12.09 -9.26
C LEU A 75 -8.71 -13.07 -9.54
N ASN A 76 -8.98 -13.97 -8.59
CA ASN A 76 -10.24 -14.70 -8.49
C ASN A 76 -11.34 -13.73 -8.00
N THR A 77 -11.60 -12.73 -8.84
CA THR A 77 -12.55 -11.61 -8.65
C THR A 77 -13.97 -12.01 -9.05
N GLU A 78 -14.30 -13.29 -8.92
CA GLU A 78 -15.65 -13.79 -9.13
C GLU A 78 -16.49 -13.69 -7.87
N ASP A 79 -15.85 -13.66 -6.68
CA ASP A 79 -16.57 -13.43 -5.42
C ASP A 79 -16.87 -11.93 -5.24
N PRO A 80 -18.16 -11.52 -5.25
CA PRO A 80 -18.59 -10.15 -4.96
C PRO A 80 -18.10 -9.64 -3.59
N ALA A 81 -18.08 -10.51 -2.58
CA ALA A 81 -17.67 -10.13 -1.22
C ALA A 81 -16.17 -9.82 -1.15
N PHE A 82 -15.34 -10.65 -1.77
CA PHE A 82 -13.91 -10.41 -1.91
C PHE A 82 -13.62 -9.09 -2.64
N SER A 83 -14.34 -8.83 -3.74
CA SER A 83 -14.22 -7.61 -4.54
C SER A 83 -14.51 -6.35 -3.71
N VAL A 84 -15.60 -6.36 -2.94
CA VAL A 84 -15.93 -5.25 -2.03
C VAL A 84 -14.89 -5.09 -0.92
N TRP A 85 -14.43 -6.21 -0.33
CA TRP A 85 -13.41 -6.20 0.72
C TRP A 85 -12.09 -5.61 0.25
N ILE A 86 -11.62 -6.01 -0.94
CA ILE A 86 -10.35 -5.54 -1.48
C ILE A 86 -10.41 -4.07 -1.88
N THR A 87 -11.52 -3.62 -2.49
CA THR A 87 -11.76 -2.20 -2.76
C THR A 87 -11.72 -1.41 -1.46
N LYS A 88 -12.36 -1.90 -0.40
CA LYS A 88 -12.35 -1.25 0.91
C LYS A 88 -10.94 -1.14 1.49
N LYS A 89 -10.09 -2.17 1.33
CA LYS A 89 -8.66 -2.13 1.72
C LYS A 89 -7.90 -1.04 0.95
N ILE A 90 -8.09 -0.96 -0.37
CA ILE A 90 -7.41 0.02 -1.22
C ILE A 90 -7.85 1.45 -0.89
N ILE A 91 -9.17 1.69 -0.76
CA ILE A 91 -9.71 2.99 -0.34
C ILE A 91 -9.15 3.38 1.04
N ARG A 92 -9.09 2.43 1.99
CA ARG A 92 -8.48 2.67 3.30
C ARG A 92 -7.03 3.10 3.14
N ALA A 93 -6.21 2.41 2.34
CA ALA A 93 -4.83 2.81 2.09
C ALA A 93 -4.73 4.25 1.51
N ILE A 94 -5.52 4.58 0.49
CA ILE A 94 -5.54 5.94 -0.09
C ILE A 94 -5.93 6.98 0.96
N ASN A 95 -6.89 6.66 1.83
CA ASN A 95 -7.30 7.54 2.92
C ASN A 95 -6.17 7.77 3.96
N MET A 96 -5.23 6.83 4.08
CA MET A 96 -4.03 6.93 4.92
C MET A 96 -2.84 7.61 4.22
N GLY A 97 -3.07 8.26 3.08
CA GLY A 97 -2.05 9.04 2.37
C GLY A 97 -1.24 8.26 1.33
N PHE A 98 -1.53 6.97 1.11
CA PHE A 98 -0.91 6.25 -0.01
C PHE A 98 -1.36 6.85 -1.34
N LYS A 99 -0.45 6.87 -2.32
CA LYS A 99 -0.83 7.15 -3.70
C LYS A 99 -1.57 5.94 -4.30
N PRO A 100 -2.47 6.14 -5.26
CA PRO A 100 -3.24 5.04 -5.86
C PRO A 100 -2.37 3.90 -6.39
N GLU A 101 -1.23 4.21 -7.02
CA GLU A 101 -0.33 3.23 -7.63
C GLU A 101 0.31 2.29 -6.59
N LYS A 102 0.52 2.79 -5.36
CA LYS A 102 1.01 1.96 -4.24
C LYS A 102 -0.13 1.21 -3.56
N ALA A 103 -1.34 1.77 -3.54
CA ALA A 103 -2.48 1.17 -2.87
C ALA A 103 -3.01 -0.06 -3.62
N VAL A 104 -2.94 -0.07 -4.96
CA VAL A 104 -3.35 -1.22 -5.78
C VAL A 104 -2.49 -2.46 -5.59
N LYS A 105 -1.30 -2.36 -4.99
CA LYS A 105 -0.51 -3.54 -4.55
C LYS A 105 -1.29 -4.45 -3.61
N LEU A 106 -2.28 -3.92 -2.88
CA LEU A 106 -3.14 -4.72 -2.00
C LEU A 106 -4.05 -5.70 -2.74
N LEU A 107 -4.15 -5.62 -4.08
CA LEU A 107 -4.84 -6.62 -4.89
C LEU A 107 -4.18 -8.00 -4.79
N ASP A 108 -2.85 -8.04 -4.61
CA ASP A 108 -2.10 -9.25 -4.30
C ASP A 108 -2.35 -9.64 -2.83
N GLN A 109 -2.77 -10.89 -2.61
CA GLN A 109 -3.14 -11.40 -1.29
C GLN A 109 -1.94 -11.51 -0.34
N ASN A 110 -0.73 -11.58 -0.88
CA ASN A 110 0.51 -11.58 -0.12
C ASN A 110 0.79 -10.21 0.52
N TYR A 111 0.20 -9.13 -0.01
CA TYR A 111 0.37 -7.79 0.54
C TYR A 111 -0.69 -7.47 1.60
N ILE A 112 -0.19 -7.04 2.75
CA ILE A 112 -1.01 -6.58 3.88
C ILE A 112 -0.82 -5.08 4.10
N LEU A 113 -1.88 -4.46 4.64
CA LEU A 113 -1.87 -3.06 5.08
C LEU A 113 -1.84 -3.03 6.60
N ASP A 114 -0.78 -2.44 7.17
CA ASP A 114 -0.72 -2.12 8.61
C ASP A 114 -0.89 -0.61 8.79
N VAL A 115 -1.72 -0.22 9.76
CA VAL A 115 -1.96 1.19 10.08
C VAL A 115 -1.75 1.38 11.58
N THR A 116 -0.79 2.24 11.93
CA THR A 116 -0.47 2.61 13.30
C THR A 116 -0.85 4.06 13.56
N ASN A 117 -1.63 4.32 14.61
CA ASN A 117 -1.88 5.67 15.10
C ASN A 117 -0.72 6.11 16.00
N LEU A 118 -0.07 7.22 15.67
CA LEU A 118 1.02 7.78 16.46
C LEU A 118 0.55 8.27 17.82
N GLU A 119 -0.64 8.86 17.91
CA GLU A 119 -1.16 9.40 19.17
C GLU A 119 -1.33 8.32 20.23
N SER A 120 -1.75 7.11 19.84
CA SER A 120 -1.87 5.98 20.77
C SER A 120 -0.53 5.47 21.28
N VAL A 121 0.58 5.79 20.62
CA VAL A 121 1.93 5.36 21.01
C VAL A 121 2.66 6.45 21.79
N ILE A 122 2.57 7.71 21.37
CA ILE A 122 3.41 8.79 21.91
C ILE A 122 2.63 9.86 22.69
N GLY A 123 1.30 9.80 22.69
CA GLY A 123 0.38 10.80 23.25
C GLY A 123 0.02 11.93 22.26
N HIS A 124 -0.83 12.85 22.72
CA HIS A 124 -1.41 13.94 21.89
C HIS A 124 -0.54 15.22 21.79
N SER A 125 0.74 15.16 22.16
CA SER A 125 1.60 16.35 22.11
C SER A 125 2.00 16.68 20.66
N GLU A 126 1.47 17.78 20.12
CA GLU A 126 1.77 18.29 18.78
C GLU A 126 3.27 18.48 18.51
N LYS A 127 4.02 19.03 19.48
CA LYS A 127 5.47 19.22 19.36
C LYS A 127 6.19 17.87 19.25
N LYS A 128 5.79 16.88 20.05
CA LYS A 128 6.36 15.53 20.03
C LYS A 128 6.00 14.80 18.73
N LEU A 129 4.74 14.88 18.29
CA LEU A 129 4.25 14.34 17.02
C LEU A 129 5.03 14.92 15.83
N ARG A 130 5.16 16.24 15.75
CA ARG A 130 5.92 16.89 14.67
C ARG A 130 7.38 16.43 14.63
N ARG A 131 8.04 16.34 15.80
CA ARG A 131 9.43 15.86 15.91
C ARG A 131 9.57 14.41 15.46
N ILE A 132 8.69 13.52 15.91
CA ILE A 132 8.71 12.09 15.58
C ILE A 132 8.41 11.88 14.09
N LYS A 133 7.38 12.54 13.54
CA LYS A 133 7.09 12.53 12.10
C LYS A 133 8.30 12.99 11.28
N GLY A 134 8.96 14.07 11.70
CA GLY A 134 10.19 14.56 11.07
C GLY A 134 11.33 13.54 11.08
N ARG A 135 11.46 12.72 12.13
CA ARG A 135 12.47 11.66 12.20
C ARG A 135 12.15 10.49 11.27
N ILE A 136 10.89 10.03 11.26
CA ILE A 136 10.46 8.92 10.40
C ILE A 136 10.63 9.29 8.92
N ILE A 137 10.24 10.52 8.56
CA ILE A 137 10.42 11.03 7.19
C ILE A 137 11.92 11.20 6.91
N GLY A 138 12.65 11.82 7.84
CA GLY A 138 14.04 12.19 7.66
C GLY A 138 14.21 13.38 6.72
N GLU A 139 15.43 13.90 6.64
CA GLU A 139 15.76 15.01 5.74
C GLU A 139 15.38 14.66 4.30
N LYS A 140 14.53 15.48 3.66
CA LYS A 140 14.01 15.25 2.29
C LYS A 140 13.39 13.85 2.08
N GLY A 141 12.90 13.21 3.14
CA GLY A 141 12.32 11.86 3.05
C GLY A 141 13.35 10.73 3.00
N LYS A 142 14.65 11.00 3.18
CA LYS A 142 15.73 9.98 3.03
C LYS A 142 15.52 8.75 3.91
N MET A 143 15.05 8.93 5.15
CA MET A 143 14.85 7.81 6.08
C MET A 143 13.66 6.95 5.63
N ARG A 144 12.51 7.57 5.33
CA ARG A 144 11.34 6.88 4.75
C ARG A 144 11.72 6.10 3.49
N MET A 145 12.41 6.73 2.55
CA MET A 145 12.84 6.08 1.30
C MET A 145 13.81 4.92 1.55
N SER A 146 14.70 5.04 2.55
CA SER A 146 15.61 3.95 2.93
C SER A 146 14.86 2.77 3.52
N ILE A 147 13.87 3.00 4.39
CA ILE A 147 13.00 1.94 4.90
C ILE A 147 12.30 1.24 3.74
N GLU A 148 11.58 2.00 2.91
CA GLU A 148 10.87 1.44 1.74
C GLU A 148 11.80 0.57 0.87
N LYS A 149 13.00 1.07 0.54
CA LYS A 149 13.98 0.38 -0.29
C LYS A 149 14.50 -0.91 0.34
N PHE A 150 14.96 -0.87 1.59
CA PHE A 150 15.64 -2.01 2.20
C PHE A 150 14.69 -3.05 2.79
N THR A 151 13.42 -2.70 3.01
CA THR A 151 12.41 -3.66 3.48
C THR A 151 11.44 -4.07 2.39
N ASN A 152 11.58 -3.58 1.15
CA ASN A 152 10.62 -3.82 0.06
C ASN A 152 9.17 -3.51 0.47
N THR A 153 8.96 -2.36 1.10
CA THR A 153 7.62 -1.92 1.55
C THR A 153 7.28 -0.55 1.00
N HIS A 154 6.01 -0.18 1.13
CA HIS A 154 5.54 1.17 0.92
C HIS A 154 5.14 1.81 2.24
N LEU A 155 5.67 3.01 2.51
CA LEU A 155 5.45 3.75 3.75
C LEU A 155 4.73 5.07 3.48
N SER A 156 3.59 5.28 4.13
CA SER A 156 2.85 6.54 4.17
C SER A 156 2.90 7.12 5.58
N ILE A 157 3.18 8.42 5.67
CA ILE A 157 3.08 9.19 6.91
C ILE A 157 2.09 10.32 6.62
N TYR A 158 0.89 10.21 7.18
CA TYR A 158 -0.22 11.11 6.87
C TYR A 158 -0.99 11.46 8.14
N ARG A 159 -1.15 12.77 8.41
CA ARG A 159 -1.68 13.28 9.67
C ARG A 159 -0.92 12.68 10.86
N ASN A 160 -1.56 11.80 11.63
CA ASN A 160 -1.00 11.11 12.78
C ASN A 160 -0.99 9.58 12.57
N LEU A 161 -1.11 9.13 11.31
CA LEU A 161 -1.16 7.73 10.93
C LEU A 161 0.12 7.37 10.17
N ILE A 162 0.66 6.19 10.49
CA ILE A 162 1.71 5.53 9.72
C ILE A 162 1.07 4.33 9.05
N GLY A 163 1.03 4.35 7.72
CA GLY A 163 0.60 3.21 6.93
C GLY A 163 1.81 2.48 6.35
N ILE A 164 1.80 1.15 6.40
CA ILE A 164 2.78 0.30 5.72
C ILE A 164 2.02 -0.67 4.81
N ILE A 165 2.49 -0.86 3.58
CA ILE A 165 2.04 -1.94 2.67
C ILE A 165 3.24 -2.81 2.32
N GLY A 166 3.09 -4.12 2.42
CA GLY A 166 4.13 -5.10 2.10
C GLY A 166 3.73 -6.51 2.50
N ASP A 167 4.56 -7.49 2.15
CA ASP A 167 4.40 -8.87 2.64
C ASP A 167 4.65 -8.97 4.15
N TYR A 168 4.27 -10.11 4.75
CA TYR A 168 4.39 -10.33 6.19
C TYR A 168 5.82 -10.14 6.75
N ASN A 169 6.84 -10.64 6.06
CA ASN A 169 8.24 -10.57 6.51
C ASN A 169 8.78 -9.16 6.40
N SER A 170 8.57 -8.53 5.23
CA SER A 170 8.91 -7.15 4.91
C SER A 170 8.25 -6.17 5.89
N MET A 171 6.95 -6.37 6.16
CA MET A 171 6.16 -5.63 7.14
C MET A 171 6.77 -5.72 8.54
N LYS A 172 7.13 -6.92 9.00
CA LYS A 172 7.73 -7.13 10.32
C LYS A 172 9.04 -6.36 10.50
N ILE A 173 9.88 -6.32 9.46
CA ILE A 173 11.14 -5.57 9.48
C ILE A 173 10.87 -4.06 9.47
N ALA A 174 9.95 -3.59 8.60
CA ALA A 174 9.58 -2.19 8.51
C ALA A 174 8.99 -1.64 9.81
N LYS A 175 8.05 -2.37 10.43
CA LYS A 175 7.47 -2.01 11.74
C LYS A 175 8.54 -1.90 12.81
N LYS A 176 9.49 -2.85 12.85
CA LYS A 176 10.60 -2.78 13.79
C LYS A 176 11.47 -1.55 13.55
N ALA A 177 11.78 -1.22 12.31
CA ALA A 177 12.55 -0.02 11.96
C ALA A 177 11.82 1.28 12.37
N VAL A 178 10.51 1.36 12.13
CA VAL A 178 9.68 2.49 12.57
C VAL A 178 9.68 2.61 14.09
N ASN A 179 9.46 1.51 14.82
CA ASN A 179 9.48 1.50 16.28
C ASN A 179 10.83 1.96 16.85
N MET A 180 11.95 1.52 16.26
CA MET A 180 13.28 2.01 16.64
C MET A 180 13.38 3.55 16.55
N ILE A 181 12.76 4.18 15.54
CA ILE A 181 12.71 5.63 15.41
C ILE A 181 11.80 6.25 16.48
N LEU A 182 10.64 5.64 16.75
CA LEU A 182 9.70 6.08 17.79
C LEU A 182 10.35 6.07 19.18
N ASP A 183 11.13 5.03 19.47
CA ASP A 183 11.91 4.86 20.70
C ASP A 183 13.09 5.85 20.80
N GLY A 184 13.32 6.63 19.74
CA GLY A 184 14.30 7.69 19.72
C GLY A 184 15.70 7.25 19.32
N LEU A 185 15.87 6.04 18.77
CA LEU A 185 17.18 5.59 18.28
C LEU A 185 17.70 6.44 17.11
N PRO A 186 19.02 6.66 17.01
CA PRO A 186 19.60 7.43 15.91
C PRO A 186 19.33 6.79 14.54
N HIS A 187 19.10 7.60 13.50
CA HIS A 187 18.83 7.08 12.14
C HIS A 187 19.93 6.14 11.63
N ARG A 188 21.20 6.40 12.00
CA ARG A 188 22.34 5.51 11.67
C ARG A 188 22.11 4.07 12.16
N VAL A 189 21.58 3.89 13.37
CA VAL A 189 21.32 2.58 13.96
C VAL A 189 20.19 1.87 13.19
N VAL A 190 19.13 2.60 12.87
CA VAL A 190 18.00 2.09 12.08
C VAL A 190 18.43 1.69 10.68
N TYR A 191 19.24 2.53 10.03
CA TYR A 191 19.80 2.29 8.71
C TYR A 191 20.66 1.02 8.68
N ASN A 192 21.56 0.86 9.64
CA ASN A 192 22.38 -0.35 9.77
C ASN A 192 21.53 -1.61 9.97
N PHE A 193 20.45 -1.51 10.76
CA PHE A 193 19.52 -2.61 11.00
C PHE A 193 18.82 -3.06 9.71
N ILE A 194 18.19 -2.12 8.97
CA ILE A 194 17.45 -2.48 7.75
C ILE A 194 18.39 -2.99 6.65
N GLN A 195 19.61 -2.43 6.52
CA GLN A 195 20.60 -2.94 5.58
C GLN A 195 21.08 -4.35 5.92
N LYS A 196 21.32 -4.62 7.21
CA LYS A 196 21.70 -5.97 7.66
C LYS A 196 20.60 -6.97 7.30
N LYS A 197 19.33 -6.63 7.58
CA LYS A 197 18.19 -7.49 7.26
C LYS A 197 18.03 -7.72 5.75
N TYR A 198 18.23 -6.68 4.95
CA TYR A 198 18.21 -6.78 3.50
C TYR A 198 19.28 -7.76 2.97
N ARG A 199 20.52 -7.69 3.48
CA ARG A 199 21.59 -8.63 3.10
C ARG A 199 21.26 -10.07 3.51
N GLU A 200 20.82 -10.27 4.74
CA GLU A 200 20.42 -11.59 5.24
C GLU A 200 19.32 -12.22 4.37
N GLN A 201 18.36 -11.41 3.90
CA GLN A 201 17.30 -11.87 3.00
C GLN A 201 17.84 -12.24 1.61
N LYS A 202 18.70 -11.41 1.02
CA LYS A 202 19.34 -11.71 -0.28
C LYS A 202 20.22 -12.94 -0.25
N GLU A 203 20.95 -13.16 0.84
CA GLU A 203 21.74 -14.38 1.01
C GLU A 203 20.87 -15.64 1.12
N LYS A 204 19.68 -15.55 1.73
CA LYS A 204 18.73 -16.68 1.79
C LYS A 204 18.14 -16.98 0.42
N GLU A 205 17.62 -15.96 -0.27
CA GLU A 205 17.09 -16.08 -1.64
C GLU A 205 18.14 -16.72 -2.56
N PHE A 206 19.41 -16.28 -2.47
CA PHE A 206 20.50 -16.85 -3.27
C PHE A 206 20.74 -18.34 -2.96
N ARG A 207 20.79 -18.71 -1.68
CA ARG A 207 20.98 -20.11 -1.26
C ARG A 207 19.84 -21.03 -1.67
N GLU A 208 18.61 -20.54 -1.65
CA GLU A 208 17.43 -21.31 -2.05
C GLU A 208 17.36 -21.51 -3.57
N THR A 209 17.79 -20.50 -4.34
CA THR A 209 17.74 -20.51 -5.80
C THR A 209 18.90 -21.30 -6.42
N TRP A 210 20.08 -21.28 -5.80
CA TRP A 210 21.27 -21.93 -6.34
C TRP A 210 21.32 -23.42 -5.94
N LYS A 211 20.87 -24.30 -6.84
CA LYS A 211 21.18 -25.74 -6.80
C LYS A 211 22.30 -26.03 -7.81
N PRO A 212 23.50 -26.46 -7.39
CA PRO A 212 24.51 -26.91 -8.33
C PRO A 212 23.98 -28.16 -9.06
N THR A 213 23.82 -28.07 -10.37
CA THR A 213 23.64 -29.24 -11.23
C THR A 213 25.01 -29.92 -11.34
N PHE A 214 25.12 -31.11 -10.77
CA PHE A 214 26.25 -32.00 -11.06
C PHE A 214 25.83 -32.85 -12.25
N ASP A 215 26.45 -32.62 -13.40
CA ASP A 215 26.36 -33.48 -14.58
C ASP A 215 27.22 -34.74 -14.41
#